data_AF-A0A8C7Z4U6-F1
#
_entry.id   AF-A0A8C7Z4U6-F1
#
_cell.length_a   1.000
_cell.length_b   1.000
_cell.length_c   1.000
_cell.angle_alpha   90.00
_cell.angle_beta   90.00
_cell.angle_gamma   90.00
#
_symmetry.space_group_name_H-M   'P 1'
#
loop_
_entity.id
_entity.type
_entity.pdbx_description
1 polymer ?
#
loop_
_entity_poly.entity_id
_entity_poly.type
_entity_poly.pdbx_seq_one_letter_code
_entity_poly.pdbx_strand_id
1 'polypeptide(L)'
;DWTKGRSFCPSTGLDSDESYEGVSEASFKDAQFDCSSHRNNGSVPNKNGIKKHRTSLPAPMFSRNTVSVWSILKKCIGLELSKITMPIAFNEPLSFLQRMTEYMDHTYLINKACSLSDSIERMQAVAAFAVSAVASQWDRTGKPFNPLLGETYELVREEQGFRLISEQVSHHPPVSAFHAEGLAGDFAFHGSIYPKLKFWGKSVEAEPKGTITLEIIKYGNKKRN
;
A
#
# COMPACT_ATOMS: atom_id res chain seq x y z
N ASP A 1 27.17 16.85 1.16
CA ASP A 1 27.62 17.00 2.56
C ASP A 1 26.46 16.93 3.52
N TRP A 2 26.53 15.92 4.39
CA TRP A 2 25.69 15.75 5.55
C TRP A 2 26.06 16.74 6.66
N THR A 3 25.14 16.90 7.62
CA THR A 3 25.24 17.59 8.92
C THR A 3 24.81 19.07 8.96
N LYS A 4 23.62 19.30 9.54
CA LYS A 4 23.49 19.96 10.85
C LYS A 4 22.05 19.86 11.34
N GLY A 5 21.86 19.13 12.43
CA GLY A 5 20.61 19.06 13.16
C GLY A 5 20.31 20.37 13.90
N ARG A 6 19.01 20.67 14.02
CA ARG A 6 18.48 21.48 15.10
C ARG A 6 17.26 20.78 15.66
N SER A 7 17.41 20.37 16.91
CA SER A 7 16.35 20.04 17.84
C SER A 7 15.41 21.24 18.02
N PHE A 8 14.11 21.00 17.92
CA PHE A 8 13.07 21.91 18.40
C PHE A 8 12.14 21.11 19.32
N CYS A 9 12.05 21.56 20.56
CA CYS A 9 11.17 21.03 21.59
C CYS A 9 10.02 22.03 21.75
N PRO A 10 8.73 21.62 21.65
CA PRO A 10 7.63 22.49 22.00
C PRO A 10 7.18 22.21 23.44
N SER A 11 7.36 23.19 24.31
CA SER A 11 6.74 23.25 25.63
C SER A 11 5.42 24.02 25.53
N THR A 12 4.30 23.35 25.76
CA THR A 12 3.07 23.96 26.27
C THR A 12 2.44 22.97 27.24
N GLY A 13 2.59 23.25 28.53
CA GLY A 13 1.86 22.57 29.58
C GLY A 13 0.41 23.06 29.63
N LEU A 14 -0.49 22.13 29.87
CA LEU A 14 -1.76 22.34 30.55
C LEU A 14 -2.09 21.03 31.27
N ASP A 15 -2.07 21.11 32.60
CA ASP A 15 -2.53 20.09 33.54
C ASP A 15 -4.04 19.87 33.41
N SER A 16 -4.46 18.62 33.45
CA SER A 16 -5.66 18.19 34.19
C SER A 16 -5.76 16.66 34.15
N ASP A 17 -5.62 16.07 35.34
CA ASP A 17 -5.87 14.68 35.68
C ASP A 17 -7.30 14.23 35.33
N GLU A 18 -7.46 13.02 34.81
CA GLU A 18 -8.50 12.10 35.30
C GLU A 18 -8.11 10.65 34.94
N SER A 19 -8.01 9.86 36.00
CA SER A 19 -7.58 8.46 36.06
C SER A 19 -8.62 7.48 35.55
N TYR A 20 -8.20 6.47 34.78
CA TYR A 20 -8.87 5.16 34.73
C TYR A 20 -7.81 4.04 34.73
N GLU A 21 -7.85 3.22 35.78
CA GLU A 21 -6.97 2.08 36.03
C GLU A 21 -7.30 0.85 35.15
N GLY A 22 -6.27 0.01 34.96
CA GLY A 22 -6.36 -1.40 34.53
C GLY A 22 -6.46 -1.57 33.01
N VAL A 23 -5.67 -2.39 32.31
CA VAL A 23 -5.33 -3.78 32.63
C VAL A 23 -4.02 -4.21 31.90
N SER A 24 -3.11 -4.78 32.69
CA SER A 24 -2.05 -5.78 32.40
C SER A 24 -1.06 -5.59 31.24
N GLU A 25 0.20 -5.35 31.62
CA GLU A 25 1.42 -5.69 30.89
C GLU A 25 1.51 -7.20 30.60
N ALA A 26 1.84 -7.57 29.36
CA ALA A 26 2.32 -8.90 29.02
C ALA A 26 3.83 -8.85 28.74
N SER A 27 4.57 -9.46 29.64
CA SER A 27 6.03 -9.58 29.71
C SER A 27 6.63 -10.33 28.52
N PHE A 28 7.65 -9.73 27.88
CA PHE A 28 8.57 -10.36 26.95
C PHE A 28 9.59 -11.23 27.71
N LYS A 29 9.50 -12.56 27.55
CA LYS A 29 10.47 -13.63 27.90
C LYS A 29 9.84 -14.92 27.35
N ASP A 30 10.42 -15.71 26.45
CA ASP A 30 11.77 -16.24 26.42
C ASP A 30 12.29 -16.43 24.99
N ALA A 31 13.54 -16.03 24.77
CA ALA A 31 14.36 -16.47 23.64
C ALA A 31 15.19 -17.67 24.10
N GLN A 32 15.00 -18.83 23.49
CA GLN A 32 15.95 -19.94 23.56
C GLN A 32 16.35 -20.35 22.14
N PHE A 33 17.60 -20.02 21.82
CA PHE A 33 18.36 -20.51 20.67
C PHE A 33 18.80 -21.95 20.98
N ASP A 34 18.42 -22.90 20.12
CA ASP A 34 19.05 -24.21 20.09
C ASP A 34 19.74 -24.38 18.73
N CYS A 35 21.08 -24.40 18.75
CA CYS A 35 21.92 -24.60 17.57
C CYS A 35 22.28 -26.07 17.49
N SER A 36 21.60 -26.81 16.59
CA SER A 36 22.03 -28.14 16.18
C SER A 36 22.33 -28.16 14.67
N SER A 37 23.58 -28.51 14.37
CA SER A 37 24.25 -28.48 13.08
C SER A 37 23.84 -29.59 12.12
N HIS A 38 23.46 -29.25 10.88
CA HIS A 38 23.62 -30.14 9.71
C HIS A 38 23.98 -29.35 8.44
N ARG A 39 24.96 -29.87 7.70
CA ARG A 39 25.65 -29.27 6.54
C ARG A 39 24.90 -29.44 5.21
N ASN A 40 25.05 -28.43 4.36
CA ASN A 40 25.04 -28.36 2.88
C ASN A 40 23.78 -28.73 2.07
N ASN A 41 23.22 -27.73 1.37
CA ASN A 41 23.48 -27.52 -0.07
C ASN A 41 22.96 -26.15 -0.56
N GLY A 42 23.70 -25.55 -1.49
CA GLY A 42 23.56 -24.16 -1.93
C GLY A 42 22.17 -23.76 -2.43
N SER A 43 21.54 -22.87 -1.68
CA SER A 43 20.59 -21.89 -2.19
C SER A 43 20.96 -20.58 -1.53
N VAL A 44 21.16 -19.53 -2.34
CA VAL A 44 21.36 -18.18 -1.81
C VAL A 44 20.12 -17.87 -0.97
N PRO A 45 20.25 -17.65 0.35
CA PRO A 45 19.08 -17.39 1.18
C PRO A 45 18.47 -16.08 0.69
N ASN A 46 17.21 -16.14 0.29
CA ASN A 46 16.41 -14.94 0.13
C ASN A 46 16.52 -14.15 1.45
N LYS A 47 16.90 -12.87 1.40
CA LYS A 47 17.49 -12.12 2.55
C LYS A 47 16.64 -12.12 3.83
N ASN A 48 15.36 -12.53 3.74
CA ASN A 48 14.38 -12.54 4.82
C ASN A 48 13.85 -13.95 5.20
N GLY A 49 14.41 -15.05 4.68
CA GLY A 49 14.05 -16.42 5.11
C GLY A 49 12.64 -16.93 4.73
N ILE A 50 11.87 -16.15 3.95
CA ILE A 50 10.53 -16.56 3.48
C ILE A 50 10.70 -17.58 2.35
N LYS A 51 10.36 -18.85 2.62
CA LYS A 51 10.43 -19.95 1.64
C LYS A 51 9.15 -20.14 0.83
N LYS A 52 8.01 -19.60 1.29
CA LYS A 52 6.69 -19.74 0.65
C LYS A 52 5.74 -18.62 1.09
N HIS A 53 5.05 -17.98 0.15
CA HIS A 53 4.00 -16.99 0.46
C HIS A 53 2.74 -17.66 1.01
N ARG A 54 2.04 -16.99 1.94
CA ARG A 54 0.74 -17.47 2.46
C ARG A 54 -0.30 -17.49 1.34
N THR A 55 -1.15 -18.52 1.32
CA THR A 55 -2.24 -18.67 0.34
C THR A 55 -3.63 -18.38 0.94
N SER A 56 -3.71 -18.18 2.25
CA SER A 56 -4.93 -17.86 2.97
C SER A 56 -4.65 -16.96 4.18
N LEU A 57 -5.68 -16.29 4.67
CA LEU A 57 -5.66 -15.57 5.94
C LEU A 57 -6.02 -16.52 7.09
N PRO A 58 -5.61 -16.24 8.34
CA PRO A 58 -5.91 -17.09 9.50
C PRO A 58 -7.41 -17.23 9.79
N ALA A 59 -8.24 -16.29 9.35
CA ALA A 59 -9.68 -16.30 9.54
C ALA A 59 -10.41 -15.82 8.26
N PRO A 60 -11.61 -16.34 7.98
CA PRO A 60 -12.45 -15.82 6.91
C PRO A 60 -12.96 -14.42 7.25
N MET A 61 -13.25 -13.63 6.21
CA MET A 61 -13.92 -12.35 6.39
C MET A 61 -15.36 -12.58 6.89
N PHE A 62 -15.80 -11.79 7.87
CA PHE A 62 -17.19 -11.83 8.34
C PHE A 62 -18.12 -11.38 7.19
N SER A 63 -19.33 -11.95 7.13
CA SER A 63 -20.31 -11.58 6.10
C SER A 63 -20.74 -10.13 6.27
N ARG A 64 -20.58 -9.30 5.24
CA ARG A 64 -20.98 -7.87 5.25
C ARG A 64 -22.49 -7.67 5.43
N ASN A 65 -23.29 -8.72 5.20
CA ASN A 65 -24.76 -8.68 5.35
C ASN A 65 -25.22 -8.69 6.81
N THR A 66 -24.33 -8.99 7.77
CA THR A 66 -24.68 -8.99 9.20
C THR A 66 -24.68 -7.60 9.82
N VAL A 67 -24.07 -6.60 9.14
CA VAL A 67 -23.93 -5.23 9.64
C VAL A 67 -24.51 -4.24 8.61
N SER A 68 -25.68 -3.69 8.90
CA SER A 68 -26.30 -2.68 8.04
C SER A 68 -25.59 -1.33 8.17
N VAL A 69 -24.99 -0.82 7.08
CA VAL A 69 -24.44 0.56 7.02
C VAL A 69 -25.50 1.58 7.49
N TRP A 70 -26.77 1.35 7.13
CA TRP A 70 -27.90 2.18 7.55
C TRP A 70 -28.14 2.14 9.06
N SER A 71 -27.92 1.02 9.74
CA SER A 71 -28.12 0.93 11.19
C SER A 71 -27.03 1.70 11.96
N ILE A 72 -25.82 1.81 11.41
CA ILE A 72 -24.77 2.69 11.95
C ILE A 72 -25.12 4.14 11.65
N LEU A 73 -25.43 4.49 10.39
CA LEU A 73 -25.82 5.85 10.02
C LEU A 73 -27.06 6.35 10.80
N LYS A 74 -28.01 5.47 11.13
CA LYS A 74 -29.17 5.80 11.97
C LYS A 74 -28.79 6.14 13.40
N LYS A 75 -27.80 5.44 13.98
CA LYS A 75 -27.24 5.76 15.31
C LYS A 75 -26.47 7.07 15.34
N CYS A 76 -26.15 7.59 14.16
CA CYS A 76 -25.40 8.82 13.95
C CYS A 76 -26.28 10.05 13.67
N ILE A 77 -27.59 9.86 13.49
CA ILE A 77 -28.53 10.96 13.25
C ILE A 77 -28.62 11.82 14.52
N GLY A 78 -28.21 13.09 14.41
CA GLY A 78 -28.20 14.06 15.52
C GLY A 78 -26.84 14.28 16.18
N LEU A 79 -25.81 13.52 15.79
CA LEU A 79 -24.41 13.76 16.20
C LEU A 79 -23.64 14.38 15.03
N GLU A 80 -22.58 15.14 15.33
CA GLU A 80 -21.67 15.60 14.28
C GLU A 80 -21.05 14.40 13.56
N LEU A 81 -21.33 14.31 12.25
CA LEU A 81 -20.88 13.23 11.36
C LEU A 81 -19.35 13.03 11.36
N SER A 82 -18.60 14.06 11.77
CA SER A 82 -17.14 14.06 11.91
C SER A 82 -16.63 13.16 13.05
N LYS A 83 -17.45 12.86 14.06
CA LYS A 83 -17.08 12.04 15.24
C LYS A 83 -17.38 10.56 15.08
N ILE A 84 -17.90 10.13 13.93
CA ILE A 84 -18.31 8.75 13.69
C ILE A 84 -17.21 8.04 12.92
N THR A 85 -16.48 7.19 13.62
CA THR A 85 -15.53 6.25 13.03
C THR A 85 -16.29 5.22 12.21
N MET A 86 -15.97 5.13 10.91
CA MET A 86 -16.44 4.05 10.05
C MET A 86 -16.10 2.71 10.70
N PRO A 87 -17.06 1.79 10.88
CA PRO A 87 -16.79 0.52 11.53
C PRO A 87 -15.72 -0.24 10.75
N ILE A 88 -14.73 -0.75 11.47
CA ILE A 88 -13.63 -1.57 10.92
C ILE A 88 -14.16 -2.77 10.11
N ALA A 89 -15.42 -3.17 10.36
CA ALA A 89 -16.13 -4.18 9.61
C ALA A 89 -16.29 -3.86 8.09
N PHE A 90 -16.17 -2.61 7.67
CA PHE A 90 -16.21 -2.26 6.24
C PHE A 90 -14.82 -2.20 5.60
N ASN A 91 -13.76 -2.41 6.40
CA ASN A 91 -12.42 -2.42 5.89
C ASN A 91 -12.02 -3.81 5.39
N GLU A 92 -11.17 -3.83 4.37
CA GLU A 92 -10.37 -5.01 4.08
C GLU A 92 -9.04 -4.95 4.85
N PRO A 93 -8.37 -6.09 5.11
CA PRO A 93 -7.15 -6.15 5.92
C PRO A 93 -5.91 -5.71 5.12
N LEU A 94 -5.99 -4.57 4.44
CA LEU A 94 -4.90 -3.97 3.67
C LEU A 94 -4.87 -2.45 3.88
N SER A 95 -3.67 -1.90 4.05
CA SER A 95 -3.41 -0.47 3.95
C SER A 95 -3.61 0.00 2.50
N PHE A 96 -3.99 1.26 2.30
CA PHE A 96 -4.06 1.82 0.95
C PHE A 96 -2.71 1.76 0.24
N LEU A 97 -1.60 1.85 0.98
CA LEU A 97 -0.25 1.66 0.42
C LEU A 97 -0.09 0.29 -0.22
N GLN A 98 -0.63 -0.76 0.42
CA GLN A 98 -0.61 -2.13 -0.09
C GLN A 98 -1.55 -2.27 -1.30
N ARG A 99 -2.76 -1.69 -1.24
CA ARG A 99 -3.72 -1.68 -2.36
C ARG A 99 -3.09 -1.12 -3.64
N MET A 100 -2.32 -0.04 -3.55
CA MET A 100 -1.65 0.55 -4.72
C MET A 100 -0.59 -0.38 -5.33
N THR A 101 0.07 -1.22 -4.52
CA THR A 101 1.13 -2.11 -5.03
C THR A 101 0.60 -3.18 -5.99
N GLU A 102 -0.69 -3.48 -5.93
CA GLU A 102 -1.37 -4.40 -6.84
C GLU A 102 -1.39 -3.91 -8.30
N TYR A 103 -1.08 -2.63 -8.55
CA TYR A 103 -0.81 -2.15 -9.90
C TYR A 103 0.28 -2.95 -10.60
N MET A 104 1.20 -3.53 -9.83
CA MET A 104 2.32 -4.33 -10.33
C MET A 104 1.99 -5.82 -10.51
N ASP A 105 0.76 -6.28 -10.26
CA ASP A 105 0.39 -7.70 -10.38
C ASP A 105 0.69 -8.29 -11.77
N HIS A 106 0.65 -7.44 -12.80
CA HIS A 106 0.86 -7.81 -14.20
C HIS A 106 2.15 -7.19 -14.78
N THR A 107 3.21 -7.09 -13.97
CA THR A 107 4.52 -6.52 -14.37
C THR A 107 5.10 -7.18 -15.64
N TYR A 108 4.75 -8.43 -15.94
CA TYR A 108 5.17 -9.10 -17.17
C TYR A 108 4.78 -8.34 -18.45
N LEU A 109 3.73 -7.50 -18.41
CA LEU A 109 3.34 -6.64 -19.53
C LEU A 109 4.32 -5.48 -19.72
N ILE A 110 4.87 -4.93 -18.65
CA ILE A 110 5.96 -3.95 -18.70
C ILE A 110 7.21 -4.62 -19.26
N ASN A 111 7.58 -5.80 -18.75
CA ASN A 111 8.74 -6.57 -19.24
C ASN A 111 8.61 -6.88 -20.74
N LYS A 112 7.39 -7.20 -21.20
CA LYS A 112 7.08 -7.33 -22.63
C LYS A 112 7.28 -6.02 -23.37
N ALA A 113 6.78 -4.88 -22.86
CA ALA A 113 7.01 -3.58 -23.48
C ALA A 113 8.52 -3.23 -23.56
N CYS A 114 9.32 -3.58 -22.56
CA CYS A 114 10.77 -3.36 -22.58
C CYS A 114 11.49 -4.14 -23.69
N SER A 115 11.01 -5.34 -24.04
CA SER A 115 11.63 -6.19 -25.07
C SER A 115 11.23 -5.84 -26.50
N LEU A 116 10.10 -5.16 -26.70
CA LEU A 116 9.56 -4.81 -28.02
C LEU A 116 10.29 -3.61 -28.65
N SER A 117 10.68 -3.77 -29.92
CA SER A 117 11.39 -2.74 -30.70
C SER A 117 10.44 -1.71 -31.32
N ASP A 118 9.25 -2.15 -31.75
CA ASP A 118 8.25 -1.27 -32.35
C ASP A 118 7.51 -0.43 -31.30
N SER A 119 7.32 0.86 -31.57
CA SER A 119 6.68 1.77 -30.61
C SER A 119 5.18 1.53 -30.43
N ILE A 120 4.49 1.05 -31.47
CA ILE A 120 3.05 0.78 -31.40
C ILE A 120 2.82 -0.50 -30.60
N GLU A 121 3.60 -1.55 -30.84
CA GLU A 121 3.55 -2.78 -30.03
C GLU A 121 3.86 -2.50 -28.55
N ARG A 122 4.84 -1.63 -28.26
CA ARG A 122 5.09 -1.17 -26.89
C ARG A 122 3.88 -0.47 -26.29
N MET A 123 3.27 0.44 -27.03
CA MET A 123 2.09 1.16 -26.55
C MET A 123 0.93 0.20 -26.27
N GLN A 124 0.73 -0.84 -27.09
CA GLN A 124 -0.27 -1.88 -26.84
C GLN A 124 0.00 -2.62 -25.52
N ALA A 125 1.24 -2.99 -25.24
CA ALA A 125 1.62 -3.64 -23.98
C ALA A 125 1.43 -2.71 -22.77
N VAL A 126 1.79 -1.42 -22.90
CA VAL A 126 1.57 -0.40 -21.85
C VAL A 126 0.08 -0.16 -21.61
N ALA A 127 -0.74 -0.11 -22.66
CA ALA A 127 -2.19 0.03 -22.51
C ALA A 127 -2.81 -1.20 -21.82
N ALA A 128 -2.37 -2.41 -22.19
CA ALA A 128 -2.79 -3.63 -21.50
C ALA A 128 -2.41 -3.61 -20.01
N PHE A 129 -1.21 -3.12 -19.68
CA PHE A 129 -0.77 -2.93 -18.30
C PHE A 129 -1.63 -1.92 -17.54
N ALA A 130 -1.96 -0.78 -18.15
CA ALA A 130 -2.80 0.24 -17.52
C ALA A 130 -4.21 -0.29 -17.17
N VAL A 131 -4.79 -1.15 -18.02
CA VAL A 131 -6.08 -1.80 -17.75
C VAL A 131 -5.94 -2.88 -16.69
N SER A 132 -4.88 -3.69 -16.73
CA SER A 132 -4.70 -4.79 -15.77
C SER A 132 -4.39 -4.30 -14.35
N ALA A 133 -3.76 -3.14 -14.20
CA ALA A 133 -3.47 -2.51 -12.90
C ALA A 133 -4.74 -2.25 -12.06
N VAL A 134 -5.91 -2.10 -12.70
CA VAL A 134 -7.19 -1.86 -12.02
C VAL A 134 -8.12 -3.08 -12.02
N ALA A 135 -7.65 -4.24 -12.52
CA ALA A 135 -8.49 -5.44 -12.65
C ALA A 135 -8.84 -6.07 -11.28
N SER A 136 -7.98 -5.93 -10.28
CA SER A 136 -8.18 -6.51 -8.94
C SER A 136 -9.29 -5.85 -8.13
N GLN A 137 -9.95 -4.81 -8.66
CA GLN A 137 -10.95 -4.03 -7.93
C GLN A 137 -12.36 -4.66 -7.96
N TRP A 138 -12.61 -5.60 -8.89
CA TRP A 138 -13.89 -6.31 -8.95
C TRP A 138 -14.18 -7.06 -7.64
N ASP A 139 -15.42 -6.95 -7.14
CA ASP A 139 -15.90 -7.54 -5.89
C ASP A 139 -15.18 -7.07 -4.59
N ARG A 140 -14.29 -6.09 -4.68
CA ARG A 140 -13.61 -5.50 -3.50
C ARG A 140 -14.30 -4.25 -3.00
N THR A 141 -15.45 -4.45 -2.39
CA THR A 141 -16.24 -3.37 -1.76
C THR A 141 -15.68 -2.90 -0.41
N GLY A 142 -14.63 -3.55 0.11
CA GLY A 142 -13.97 -3.17 1.35
C GLY A 142 -13.07 -1.95 1.19
N LYS A 143 -13.16 -0.99 2.11
CA LYS A 143 -12.29 0.19 2.15
C LYS A 143 -10.90 -0.24 2.67
N PRO A 144 -9.80 0.11 2.00
CA PRO A 144 -8.48 -0.10 2.59
C PRO A 144 -8.30 0.81 3.80
N PHE A 145 -7.43 0.43 4.73
CA PHE A 145 -7.05 1.28 5.85
C PHE A 145 -6.40 2.56 5.33
N ASN A 146 -6.81 3.70 5.90
CA ASN A 146 -6.17 4.97 5.61
C ASN A 146 -4.78 4.96 6.25
N PRO A 147 -3.70 5.09 5.48
CA PRO A 147 -2.35 5.02 6.04
C PRO A 147 -2.09 6.19 6.99
N LEU A 148 -1.26 5.95 8.01
CA LEU A 148 -0.75 7.04 8.86
C LEU A 148 0.22 7.91 8.07
N LEU A 149 0.35 9.19 8.44
CA LEU A 149 1.37 10.06 7.84
C LEU A 149 2.77 9.47 8.10
N GLY A 150 3.56 9.31 7.04
CA GLY A 150 4.87 8.66 7.11
C GLY A 150 4.83 7.13 7.19
N GLU A 151 3.66 6.49 7.13
CA GLU A 151 3.57 5.04 6.95
C GLU A 151 4.23 4.67 5.62
N THR A 152 5.02 3.59 5.63
CA THR A 152 5.69 3.05 4.44
C THR A 152 5.31 1.60 4.20
N TYR A 153 5.30 1.19 2.93
CA TYR A 153 5.18 -0.21 2.55
C TYR A 153 6.17 -0.55 1.44
N GLU A 154 6.86 -1.68 1.59
CA GLU A 154 7.80 -2.19 0.58
C GLU A 154 7.37 -3.57 0.07
N LEU A 155 7.67 -3.82 -1.20
CA LEU A 155 7.39 -5.09 -1.87
C LEU A 155 8.53 -5.43 -2.82
N VAL A 156 9.16 -6.59 -2.61
CA VAL A 156 10.12 -7.18 -3.55
C VAL A 156 9.52 -8.50 -4.07
N ARG A 157 9.46 -8.62 -5.40
CA ARG A 157 8.96 -9.80 -6.12
C ARG A 157 10.04 -10.21 -7.12
N GLU A 158 11.05 -10.94 -6.63
CA GLU A 158 12.19 -11.38 -7.45
C GLU A 158 11.72 -12.21 -8.65
N GLU A 159 10.69 -13.02 -8.46
CA GLU A 159 10.09 -13.85 -9.51
C GLU A 159 9.36 -13.05 -10.59
N GLN A 160 8.90 -11.84 -10.27
CA GLN A 160 8.26 -10.91 -11.23
C GLN A 160 9.23 -9.84 -11.74
N GLY A 161 10.42 -9.74 -11.14
CA GLY A 161 11.49 -8.86 -11.58
C GLY A 161 11.35 -7.41 -11.14
N PHE A 162 10.68 -7.10 -10.03
CA PHE A 162 10.56 -5.71 -9.54
C PHE A 162 10.71 -5.56 -8.02
N ARG A 163 11.02 -4.33 -7.61
CA ARG A 163 10.89 -3.85 -6.23
C ARG A 163 10.06 -2.57 -6.21
N LEU A 164 9.34 -2.32 -5.14
CA LEU A 164 8.49 -1.16 -4.94
C LEU A 164 8.61 -0.64 -3.50
N ILE A 165 8.64 0.68 -3.37
CA ILE A 165 8.45 1.40 -2.10
C ILE A 165 7.26 2.36 -2.23
N SER A 166 6.45 2.49 -1.19
CA SER A 166 5.39 3.49 -1.11
C SER A 166 5.35 4.13 0.27
N GLU A 167 4.88 5.38 0.31
CA GLU A 167 4.83 6.21 1.51
C GLU A 167 3.57 7.08 1.50
N GLN A 168 2.95 7.25 2.66
CA GLN A 168 1.94 8.28 2.88
C GLN A 168 2.60 9.64 3.14
N VAL A 169 2.76 10.42 2.08
CA VAL A 169 3.52 11.69 2.11
C VAL A 169 2.71 12.89 2.59
N SER A 170 1.37 12.78 2.63
CA SER A 170 0.49 13.84 3.14
C SER A 170 -0.78 13.27 3.73
N HIS A 171 -1.34 13.93 4.74
CA HIS A 171 -2.62 13.56 5.36
C HIS A 171 -3.77 14.51 4.95
N HIS A 172 -3.46 15.77 4.60
CA HIS A 172 -4.44 16.79 4.20
C HIS A 172 -3.95 17.58 2.97
N PRO A 173 -4.31 17.17 1.74
CA PRO A 173 -5.09 15.98 1.40
C PRO A 173 -4.30 14.67 1.61
N PRO A 174 -4.97 13.50 1.74
CA PRO A 174 -4.30 12.21 1.84
C PRO A 174 -3.63 11.86 0.51
N VAL A 175 -2.30 11.98 0.43
CA VAL A 175 -1.51 11.64 -0.76
C VAL A 175 -0.59 10.49 -0.43
N SER A 176 -0.65 9.46 -1.25
CA SER A 176 0.24 8.30 -1.17
C SER A 176 1.13 8.27 -2.41
N ALA A 177 2.44 8.27 -2.23
CA ALA A 177 3.42 8.16 -3.29
C ALA A 177 3.93 6.72 -3.40
N PHE A 178 4.30 6.30 -4.61
CA PHE A 178 4.95 5.01 -4.84
C PHE A 178 6.03 5.13 -5.92
N HIS A 179 7.04 4.28 -5.82
CA HIS A 179 8.10 4.14 -6.79
C HIS A 179 8.48 2.66 -6.92
N ALA A 180 8.41 2.14 -8.14
CA ALA A 180 8.77 0.79 -8.48
C ALA A 180 9.85 0.77 -9.56
N GLU A 181 10.75 -0.21 -9.47
CA GLU A 181 11.90 -0.36 -10.37
C GLU A 181 12.01 -1.81 -10.81
N GLY A 182 12.29 -2.02 -12.09
CA GLY A 182 12.71 -3.32 -12.60
C GLY A 182 14.06 -3.71 -12.00
N LEU A 183 14.20 -4.95 -11.53
CA LEU A 183 15.46 -5.45 -10.96
C LEU A 183 16.59 -5.52 -11.99
N ALA A 184 16.23 -5.57 -13.28
CA ALA A 184 17.16 -5.49 -14.41
C ALA A 184 17.51 -4.04 -14.81
N GLY A 185 16.88 -3.02 -14.19
CA GLY A 185 17.08 -1.61 -14.54
C GLY A 185 16.45 -1.21 -15.89
N ASP A 186 15.44 -1.94 -16.35
CA ASP A 186 14.79 -1.79 -17.65
C ASP A 186 13.57 -0.84 -17.63
N PHE A 187 12.93 -0.69 -16.47
CA PHE A 187 11.84 0.27 -16.27
C PHE A 187 11.83 0.93 -14.90
N ALA A 188 11.17 2.09 -14.82
CA ALA A 188 10.70 2.70 -13.58
C ALA A 188 9.21 3.03 -13.68
N PHE A 189 8.44 2.76 -12.62
CA PHE A 189 7.01 3.02 -12.54
C PHE A 189 6.69 3.75 -11.24
N HIS A 190 6.25 5.00 -11.34
CA HIS A 190 6.09 5.86 -10.18
C HIS A 190 4.90 6.80 -10.31
N GLY A 191 4.47 7.33 -9.19
CA GLY A 191 3.39 8.30 -9.15
C GLY A 191 2.94 8.60 -7.73
N SER A 192 1.90 9.40 -7.65
CA SER A 192 1.23 9.72 -6.39
C SER A 192 -0.27 9.74 -6.60
N ILE A 193 -1.03 9.26 -5.61
CA ILE A 193 -2.48 9.17 -5.69
C ILE A 193 -3.11 9.89 -4.51
N TYR A 194 -4.09 10.72 -4.83
CA TYR A 194 -5.04 11.33 -3.90
C TYR A 194 -6.46 10.85 -4.25
N PRO A 195 -7.05 9.90 -3.50
CA PRO A 195 -8.41 9.44 -3.75
C PRO A 195 -9.42 10.49 -3.28
N LYS A 196 -9.94 11.30 -4.21
CA LYS A 196 -10.98 12.28 -3.90
C LYS A 196 -12.35 11.61 -3.92
N LEU A 197 -13.02 11.58 -2.78
CA LEU A 197 -14.37 11.02 -2.65
C LEU A 197 -15.44 12.07 -2.96
N LYS A 198 -16.46 11.68 -3.74
CA LYS A 198 -17.70 12.45 -3.97
C LYS A 198 -18.90 11.56 -3.65
N PHE A 199 -19.87 12.11 -2.94
CA PHE A 199 -21.12 11.42 -2.63
C PHE A 199 -22.24 11.92 -3.55
N TRP A 200 -22.89 11.01 -4.25
CA TRP A 200 -23.97 11.28 -5.20
C TRP A 200 -25.33 10.76 -4.70
N GLY A 201 -25.54 10.75 -3.38
CA GLY A 201 -26.79 10.31 -2.75
C GLY A 201 -26.90 8.79 -2.60
N LYS A 202 -26.85 8.04 -3.71
CA LYS A 202 -26.92 6.56 -3.69
C LYS A 202 -25.60 5.86 -4.03
N SER A 203 -24.60 6.62 -4.43
CA SER A 203 -23.28 6.11 -4.79
C SER A 203 -22.17 6.99 -4.23
N VAL A 204 -20.99 6.39 -4.07
CA VAL A 204 -19.75 7.07 -3.75
C VAL A 204 -18.83 6.92 -4.95
N GLU A 205 -18.35 8.03 -5.48
CA GLU A 205 -17.33 8.08 -6.52
C GLU A 205 -15.98 8.32 -5.86
N ALA A 206 -14.98 7.49 -6.18
CA ALA A 206 -13.60 7.71 -5.79
C ALA A 206 -12.79 8.07 -7.04
N GLU A 207 -12.38 9.33 -7.13
CA GLU A 207 -11.56 9.84 -8.24
C GLU A 207 -10.07 9.76 -7.82
N PRO A 208 -9.26 8.86 -8.40
CA PRO A 208 -7.84 8.76 -8.09
C PRO A 208 -7.10 9.91 -8.77
N LYS A 209 -6.87 11.01 -8.05
CA LYS A 209 -6.14 12.17 -8.57
C LYS A 209 -4.65 11.91 -8.51
N GLY A 210 -3.97 12.16 -9.62
CA GLY A 210 -2.52 12.05 -9.70
C GLY A 210 -2.05 11.67 -11.09
N THR A 211 -0.74 11.75 -11.29
CA THR A 211 -0.10 11.27 -12.51
C THR A 211 0.68 10.01 -12.19
N ILE A 212 0.49 8.99 -13.02
CA ILE A 212 1.25 7.76 -13.00
C ILE A 212 2.18 7.81 -14.22
N THR A 213 3.46 7.54 -13.99
CA THR A 213 4.51 7.60 -15.00
C THR A 213 5.16 6.24 -15.13
N LEU A 214 5.25 5.74 -16.37
CA LEU A 214 6.03 4.56 -16.72
C LEU A 214 7.17 4.98 -17.64
N GLU A 215 8.39 4.71 -17.22
CA GLU A 215 9.61 4.98 -17.97
C GLU A 215 10.21 3.65 -18.44
N ILE A 216 10.35 3.49 -19.75
CA ILE A 216 11.07 2.36 -20.35
C ILE A 216 12.50 2.83 -20.64
N ILE A 217 13.46 2.44 -19.80
CA ILE A 217 14.80 3.03 -19.73
C ILE A 217 15.55 2.90 -21.06
N LYS A 218 15.41 1.74 -21.73
CA LYS A 218 16.02 1.48 -23.05
C LYS A 218 15.69 2.56 -24.10
N TYR A 219 14.52 3.18 -24.01
CA TYR A 219 14.03 4.16 -24.99
C TYR A 219 13.94 5.59 -24.44
N GLY A 220 14.18 5.80 -23.14
CA GLY A 220 14.08 7.09 -22.45
C GLY A 220 15.19 8.10 -22.77
N ASN A 221 16.29 7.67 -23.39
CA ASN A 221 17.47 8.52 -23.65
C ASN A 221 17.40 9.39 -24.91
N LYS A 222 16.23 9.57 -25.55
CA LYS A 222 16.08 10.66 -26.52
C LYS A 222 15.95 11.97 -25.75
N LYS A 223 17.09 12.66 -25.59
CA LYS A 223 17.19 14.01 -25.01
C LYS A 223 15.99 14.86 -25.45
N ARG A 224 15.25 15.37 -24.47
CA ARG A 224 14.38 16.54 -24.63
C ARG A 224 15.31 17.71 -25.00
N ASN A 225 15.54 17.90 -26.29
CA ASN A 225 16.13 19.12 -26.83
C ASN A 225 15.06 20.20 -26.89
#